data_AF-A0A7K6CGF1-F1
#
_entry.id   AF-A0A7K6CGF1-F1
#
_cell.length_a   1.000
_cell.length_b   1.000
_cell.length_c   1.000
_cell.angle_alpha   90.00
_cell.angle_beta   90.00
_cell.angle_gamma   90.00
#
_symmetry.space_group_name_H-M   'P 1'
#
loop_
_entity.id
_entity.type
_entity.pdbx_description
1 polymer ?
#
loop_
_entity_poly.entity_id
_entity_poly.type
_entity_poly.pdbx_seq_one_letter_code
_entity_poly.pdbx_strand_id
1 'polypeptide(L)'
;ITDLMDNFAIYFGHVVSNTFYPLPTRAIGVGSAFEGWSPREEDVVYSVLVPLNPPQRHTFHLEPELDTAGQRPGRNFRVRVELECTCTREQQWENVLCFLHHPEEQLRRNQDPSLLHTLCTDSYLDVHKTARWFYQLVGATWPALPQSHNWHLVLLPSTRSCQFRVTNGNESFWIEMLFGVREGDTDIFVSSQPREVYTPRTTWPETYAVAEMKFFRHIARQAPPDSMHLKCLQFFTHVLLGIGFSTYTMKTIVMHLLGVIPMSRWRRRDFLQQLLYISEMLRSCVEERCLNHFIVGNRRLPEGISLPPEVQMAETRSLFYRLKQDPAAHSRAMSEYHEL
;
A
#
# COMPACT_ATOMS: atom_id res chain seq x y z
N ILE A 1 1.73 4.01 17.42
CA ILE A 1 1.15 3.23 16.29
C ILE A 1 2.10 2.13 15.83
N THR A 2 3.38 2.41 15.57
CA THR A 2 4.38 1.37 15.25
C THR A 2 4.39 0.24 16.29
N ASP A 3 4.48 0.58 17.58
CA ASP A 3 4.47 -0.44 18.66
C ASP A 3 3.17 -1.26 18.72
N LEU A 4 2.03 -0.63 18.40
CA LEU A 4 0.75 -1.33 18.32
C LEU A 4 0.75 -2.36 17.18
N MET A 5 1.23 -1.95 16.02
CA MET A 5 1.31 -2.82 14.84
C MET A 5 2.34 -3.92 14.98
N ASP A 6 3.47 -3.65 15.65
CA ASP A 6 4.49 -4.65 15.96
C ASP A 6 3.93 -5.71 16.94
N ASN A 7 3.16 -5.30 17.96
CA ASN A 7 2.46 -6.24 18.83
C ASN A 7 1.43 -7.08 18.06
N PHE A 8 0.61 -6.47 17.21
CA PHE A 8 -0.30 -7.23 16.35
C PHE A 8 0.43 -8.27 15.50
N ALA A 9 1.55 -7.92 14.88
CA ALA A 9 2.33 -8.85 14.05
C ALA A 9 2.82 -10.07 14.86
N ILE A 10 3.25 -9.87 16.11
CA ILE A 10 3.68 -10.97 16.99
C ILE A 10 2.50 -11.89 17.31
N TYR A 11 1.36 -11.34 17.76
CA TYR A 11 0.19 -12.13 18.13
C TYR A 11 -0.46 -12.81 16.92
N PHE A 12 -0.54 -12.14 15.77
CA PHE A 12 -0.98 -12.75 14.51
C PHE A 12 -0.10 -13.95 14.17
N GLY A 13 1.22 -13.78 14.25
CA GLY A 13 2.18 -14.87 14.08
C GLY A 13 1.82 -16.07 14.95
N HIS A 14 1.66 -15.87 16.26
CA HIS A 14 1.30 -16.97 17.18
C HIS A 14 -0.03 -17.64 16.85
N VAL A 15 -1.06 -16.87 16.50
CA VAL A 15 -2.40 -17.39 16.18
C VAL A 15 -2.39 -18.22 14.90
N VAL A 16 -1.60 -17.82 13.89
CA VAL A 16 -1.66 -18.44 12.55
C VAL A 16 -0.52 -19.41 12.23
N SER A 17 0.53 -19.48 13.07
CA SER A 17 1.76 -20.26 12.82
C SER A 17 1.55 -21.72 12.45
N ASN A 18 0.50 -22.35 12.98
CA ASN A 18 0.17 -23.76 12.77
C ASN A 18 -1.13 -23.96 11.99
N THR A 19 -1.58 -22.93 11.28
CA THR A 19 -2.84 -22.94 10.54
C THR A 19 -2.57 -22.87 9.04
N PHE A 20 -3.63 -23.05 8.24
CA PHE A 20 -3.58 -22.82 6.80
C PHE A 20 -3.86 -21.35 6.42
N TYR A 21 -3.75 -20.39 7.35
CA TYR A 21 -3.95 -18.97 7.02
C TYR A 21 -2.65 -18.29 6.58
N PRO A 22 -2.71 -17.25 5.72
CA PRO A 22 -1.54 -16.49 5.32
C PRO A 22 -0.87 -15.91 6.57
N LEU A 23 0.45 -15.92 6.61
CA LEU A 23 1.22 -15.41 7.74
C LEU A 23 1.43 -13.89 7.56
N PRO A 24 0.77 -13.02 8.35
CA PRO A 24 1.02 -11.59 8.30
C PRO A 24 2.40 -11.31 8.89
N THR A 25 3.18 -10.47 8.21
CA THR A 25 4.48 -10.03 8.71
C THR A 25 4.41 -8.60 9.23
N ARG A 26 5.56 -8.06 9.67
CA ARG A 26 5.67 -6.71 10.22
C ARG A 26 5.05 -5.67 9.26
N ALA A 27 4.11 -4.90 9.78
CA ALA A 27 3.44 -3.87 9.02
C ALA A 27 4.41 -2.75 8.61
N ILE A 28 4.22 -2.23 7.41
CA ILE A 28 5.01 -1.16 6.83
C ILE A 28 4.15 0.10 6.80
N GLY A 29 4.53 1.12 7.57
CA GLY A 29 3.86 2.42 7.51
C GLY A 29 4.03 3.08 6.14
N VAL A 30 2.93 3.46 5.51
CA VAL A 30 2.90 4.05 4.16
C VAL A 30 1.95 5.26 4.10
N GLY A 31 2.16 6.14 3.14
CA GLY A 31 1.30 7.32 2.95
C GLY A 31 1.66 8.49 3.87
N SER A 32 0.80 9.51 3.84
CA SER A 32 1.12 10.86 4.32
C SER A 32 1.52 10.94 5.80
N ALA A 33 0.92 10.10 6.66
CA ALA A 33 1.21 10.06 8.09
C ALA A 33 2.65 9.57 8.38
N PHE A 34 3.11 8.54 7.66
CA PHE A 34 4.44 7.96 7.84
C PHE A 34 5.52 8.67 7.00
N GLU A 35 5.11 9.37 5.96
CA GLU A 35 5.98 10.20 5.12
C GLU A 35 6.14 11.63 5.67
N GLY A 36 5.40 12.00 6.73
CA GLY A 36 5.58 13.23 7.50
C GLY A 36 4.91 14.48 6.91
N TRP A 37 3.99 14.33 5.95
CA TRP A 37 3.31 15.44 5.29
C TRP A 37 1.78 15.39 5.42
N SER A 38 1.23 14.66 6.41
CA SER A 38 -0.22 14.60 6.63
C SER A 38 -0.86 16.00 6.65
N PRO A 39 -1.99 16.21 5.94
CA PRO A 39 -2.66 17.50 5.86
C PRO A 39 -3.22 17.95 7.21
N ARG A 40 -3.95 17.12 7.95
CA ARG A 40 -4.59 17.51 9.22
C ARG A 40 -4.03 16.70 10.38
N GLU A 41 -3.99 17.26 11.59
CA GLU A 41 -3.69 16.48 12.81
C GLU A 41 -4.94 15.73 13.33
N GLU A 42 -6.14 16.26 13.07
CA GLU A 42 -7.40 15.74 13.64
C GLU A 42 -8.01 14.57 12.82
N ASP A 43 -7.69 14.46 11.53
CA ASP A 43 -8.23 13.44 10.60
C ASP A 43 -7.12 12.57 9.96
N VAL A 44 -6.00 12.35 10.66
CA VAL A 44 -4.90 11.51 10.15
C VAL A 44 -5.36 10.06 10.05
N VAL A 45 -5.36 9.52 8.83
CA VAL A 45 -5.43 8.07 8.60
C VAL A 45 -4.02 7.50 8.54
N TYR A 46 -3.71 6.62 9.48
CA TYR A 46 -2.44 5.89 9.53
C TYR A 46 -2.56 4.61 8.71
N SER A 47 -2.23 4.72 7.42
CA SER A 47 -2.22 3.58 6.52
C SER A 47 -0.97 2.73 6.71
N VAL A 48 -1.17 1.42 6.88
CA VAL A 48 -0.09 0.44 7.00
C VAL A 48 -0.31 -0.66 5.99
N LEU A 49 0.74 -1.08 5.29
CA LEU A 49 0.74 -2.24 4.42
C LEU A 49 1.25 -3.45 5.21
N VAL A 50 0.42 -4.47 5.36
CA VAL A 50 0.75 -5.74 6.02
C VAL A 50 1.11 -6.77 4.96
N PRO A 51 2.39 -7.15 4.81
CA PRO A 51 2.77 -8.17 3.85
C PRO A 51 2.30 -9.55 4.29
N LEU A 52 1.71 -10.30 3.36
CA LEU A 52 1.23 -11.66 3.54
C LEU A 52 2.21 -12.65 2.93
N ASN A 53 2.72 -13.55 3.77
CA ASN A 53 3.44 -14.73 3.31
C ASN A 53 2.48 -15.91 3.16
N PRO A 54 2.72 -16.82 2.21
CA PRO A 54 1.92 -18.02 2.10
C PRO A 54 2.04 -18.87 3.38
N PRO A 55 0.98 -19.59 3.78
CA PRO A 55 1.07 -20.57 4.86
C PRO A 55 2.01 -21.71 4.49
N GLN A 56 2.34 -22.56 5.47
CA GLN A 56 3.08 -23.78 5.19
C GLN A 56 2.40 -24.61 4.10
N ARG A 57 3.20 -25.17 3.19
CA ARG A 57 2.77 -26.01 2.07
C ARG A 57 1.88 -25.31 1.04
N HIS A 58 1.92 -23.98 1.01
CA HIS A 58 1.26 -23.20 -0.03
C HIS A 58 2.26 -22.24 -0.66
N THR A 59 1.98 -21.88 -1.91
CA THR A 59 2.77 -20.89 -2.65
C THR A 59 1.84 -19.86 -3.26
N PHE A 60 2.27 -18.60 -3.19
CA PHE A 60 1.59 -17.48 -3.85
C PHE A 60 2.28 -17.19 -5.18
N HIS A 61 1.53 -17.35 -6.27
CA HIS A 61 1.97 -16.98 -7.61
C HIS A 61 1.26 -15.69 -8.02
N LEU A 62 2.03 -14.68 -8.41
CA LEU A 62 1.49 -13.45 -8.96
C LEU A 62 1.25 -13.63 -10.46
N GLU A 63 -0.01 -13.76 -10.85
CA GLU A 63 -0.41 -13.81 -12.25
C GLU A 63 -0.82 -12.40 -12.72
N PRO A 64 -0.13 -11.80 -13.69
CA PRO A 64 -0.55 -10.51 -14.24
C PRO A 64 -1.89 -10.65 -14.95
N GLU A 65 -2.80 -9.71 -14.71
CA GLU A 65 -4.03 -9.61 -15.49
C GLU A 65 -3.73 -8.98 -16.85
N LEU A 66 -4.38 -9.47 -17.91
CA LEU A 66 -4.34 -8.83 -19.22
C LEU A 66 -4.96 -7.45 -19.08
N ASP A 67 -4.12 -6.43 -19.13
CA ASP A 67 -4.52 -5.04 -18.93
C ASP A 67 -5.33 -4.57 -20.15
N THR A 68 -6.66 -4.64 -20.08
CA THR A 68 -7.55 -4.16 -21.16
C THR A 68 -7.44 -2.65 -21.37
N ALA A 69 -6.80 -1.93 -20.44
CA ALA A 69 -6.61 -0.49 -20.46
C ALA A 69 -5.13 -0.11 -20.31
N GLY A 70 -4.30 -0.48 -21.30
CA GLY A 70 -2.84 -0.28 -21.34
C GLY A 70 -2.31 1.17 -21.26
N GLN A 71 -3.08 2.12 -20.75
CA GLN A 71 -2.72 3.53 -20.59
C GLN A 71 -2.67 4.03 -19.13
N ARG A 72 -3.08 3.23 -18.13
CA ARG A 72 -3.12 3.66 -16.71
C ARG A 72 -1.87 3.23 -15.93
N PRO A 73 -1.35 4.04 -14.98
CA PRO A 73 -0.20 3.65 -14.15
C PRO A 73 -0.42 2.35 -13.36
N GLY A 74 0.56 1.44 -13.48
CA GLY A 74 0.67 0.20 -12.70
C GLY A 74 -0.06 -1.01 -13.28
N ARG A 75 0.36 -2.19 -12.83
CA ARG A 75 -0.20 -3.48 -13.27
C ARG A 75 -1.29 -3.97 -12.32
N ASN A 76 -2.18 -4.83 -12.80
CA ASN A 76 -3.11 -5.59 -11.97
C ASN A 76 -2.67 -7.04 -11.95
N PHE A 77 -2.87 -7.70 -10.82
CA PHE A 77 -2.51 -9.10 -10.64
C PHE A 77 -3.62 -9.87 -9.96
N ARG A 78 -3.58 -11.19 -10.10
CA ARG A 78 -4.28 -12.12 -9.22
C ARG A 78 -3.25 -12.92 -8.45
N VAL A 79 -3.50 -13.13 -7.16
CA VAL A 79 -2.65 -13.96 -6.30
C VAL A 79 -3.21 -15.38 -6.34
N ARG A 80 -2.60 -16.24 -7.15
CA ARG A 80 -2.97 -17.66 -7.22
C ARG A 80 -2.33 -18.42 -6.06
N VAL A 81 -3.13 -19.21 -5.39
CA VAL A 81 -2.73 -20.04 -4.24
C VAL A 81 -2.64 -21.48 -4.70
N GLU A 82 -1.44 -22.05 -4.65
CA GLU A 82 -1.20 -23.45 -4.99
C GLU A 82 -0.73 -24.23 -3.77
N LEU A 83 -1.16 -25.49 -3.68
CA LEU A 83 -0.72 -26.44 -2.66
C LEU A 83 0.59 -27.10 -3.10
N GLU A 84 1.60 -27.08 -2.23
CA GLU A 84 2.86 -27.76 -2.46
C GLU A 84 2.77 -29.24 -2.08
N CYS A 85 3.34 -30.08 -2.95
CA CYS A 85 3.49 -31.51 -2.68
C CYS A 85 4.50 -31.73 -1.54
N THR A 86 4.10 -32.45 -0.49
CA THR A 86 4.98 -32.77 0.65
C THR A 86 5.48 -34.22 0.65
N CYS A 87 5.21 -34.97 -0.41
CA CYS A 87 5.47 -36.41 -0.50
C CYS A 87 6.98 -36.79 -0.43
N THR A 88 7.92 -35.87 -0.70
CA THR A 88 9.36 -36.09 -0.46
C THR A 88 9.77 -35.93 1.01
N ARG A 89 8.99 -35.21 1.84
CA ARG A 89 9.22 -35.05 3.29
C ARG A 89 8.53 -36.12 4.15
N GLU A 90 7.60 -36.87 3.56
CA GLU A 90 6.91 -38.00 4.21
C GLU A 90 7.86 -39.08 4.73
N GLN A 91 9.03 -39.27 4.09
CA GLN A 91 9.99 -40.31 4.49
C GLN A 91 10.76 -40.03 5.79
N GLN A 92 10.66 -38.83 6.36
CA GLN A 92 11.39 -38.44 7.58
C GLN A 92 10.50 -38.21 8.80
N TRP A 93 9.19 -38.05 8.63
CA TRP A 93 8.25 -37.71 9.71
C TRP A 93 7.05 -38.66 9.62
N GLU A 94 6.94 -39.59 10.57
CA GLU A 94 5.74 -40.41 10.73
C GLU A 94 4.54 -39.46 10.98
N ASN A 95 3.53 -39.51 10.09
CA ASN A 95 2.24 -38.80 10.13
C ASN A 95 2.06 -37.49 9.33
N VAL A 96 2.90 -37.16 8.35
CA VAL A 96 2.62 -36.01 7.46
C VAL A 96 1.96 -36.45 6.16
N LEU A 97 0.63 -36.57 6.10
CA LEU A 97 -0.05 -36.89 4.83
C LEU A 97 0.10 -35.76 3.79
N CYS A 98 0.47 -36.13 2.57
CA CYS A 98 0.57 -35.28 1.40
C CYS A 98 -0.84 -35.01 0.84
N PHE A 99 -1.32 -33.78 1.02
CA PHE A 99 -2.67 -33.34 0.65
C PHE A 99 -3.01 -33.47 -0.85
N LEU A 100 -2.01 -33.58 -1.72
CA LEU A 100 -2.21 -33.71 -3.17
C LEU A 100 -2.46 -35.15 -3.63
N HIS A 101 -1.96 -36.14 -2.89
CA HIS A 101 -1.98 -37.55 -3.32
C HIS A 101 -2.82 -38.46 -2.43
N HIS A 102 -3.35 -37.94 -1.32
CA HIS A 102 -4.30 -38.66 -0.47
C HIS A 102 -5.75 -38.20 -0.75
N PRO A 103 -6.74 -39.12 -0.73
CA PRO A 103 -8.13 -38.78 -1.05
C PRO A 103 -8.72 -37.74 -0.10
N GLU A 104 -9.49 -36.78 -0.64
CA GLU A 104 -10.15 -35.70 0.14
C GLU A 104 -10.95 -36.21 1.35
N GLU A 105 -11.51 -37.41 1.27
CA GLU A 105 -12.38 -38.00 2.30
C GLU A 105 -11.61 -38.43 3.56
N GLN A 106 -10.35 -38.89 3.42
CA GLN A 106 -9.47 -39.20 4.56
C GLN A 106 -8.93 -37.94 5.23
N LEU A 107 -8.85 -36.86 4.46
CA LEU A 107 -8.34 -35.55 4.83
C LEU A 107 -9.37 -34.72 5.62
N ARG A 108 -10.67 -34.82 5.29
CA ARG A 108 -11.75 -34.04 5.94
C ARG A 108 -12.01 -34.33 7.43
N ARG A 109 -11.65 -35.51 7.94
CA ARG A 109 -11.95 -35.88 9.35
C ARG A 109 -11.09 -35.16 10.39
N ASN A 110 -9.95 -34.57 9.99
CA ASN A 110 -8.96 -33.98 10.89
C ASN A 110 -8.59 -32.51 10.53
N GLN A 111 -9.40 -31.80 9.74
CA GLN A 111 -8.98 -30.52 9.12
C GLN A 111 -9.61 -29.27 9.74
N ASP A 112 -8.74 -28.30 10.06
CA ASP A 112 -9.11 -26.89 10.06
C ASP A 112 -9.51 -26.43 8.64
N PRO A 113 -10.38 -25.42 8.48
CA PRO A 113 -10.81 -24.93 7.18
C PRO A 113 -9.61 -24.60 6.28
N SER A 114 -9.55 -25.19 5.08
CA SER A 114 -8.43 -24.93 4.15
C SER A 114 -8.43 -23.47 3.68
N LEU A 115 -7.23 -22.93 3.41
CA LEU A 115 -7.06 -21.57 2.87
C LEU A 115 -7.95 -21.32 1.66
N LEU A 116 -7.97 -22.30 0.76
CA LEU A 116 -8.69 -22.27 -0.50
C LEU A 116 -10.19 -22.12 -0.28
N HIS A 117 -10.74 -22.79 0.73
CA HIS A 117 -12.16 -22.71 1.03
C HIS A 117 -12.53 -21.39 1.76
N THR A 118 -11.64 -20.88 2.61
CA THR A 118 -11.96 -19.75 3.49
C THR A 118 -11.59 -18.38 2.91
N LEU A 119 -10.40 -18.22 2.35
CA LEU A 119 -9.91 -16.91 1.86
C LEU A 119 -9.80 -16.81 0.35
N CYS A 120 -9.91 -17.91 -0.40
CA CYS A 120 -9.83 -17.88 -1.86
C CYS A 120 -11.22 -17.91 -2.51
N THR A 121 -11.33 -17.31 -3.69
CA THR A 121 -12.42 -17.56 -4.63
C THR A 121 -11.80 -18.33 -5.80
N ASP A 122 -12.28 -19.55 -6.01
CA ASP A 122 -11.59 -20.59 -6.78
C ASP A 122 -10.18 -20.82 -6.21
N SER A 123 -9.13 -20.59 -7.00
CA SER A 123 -7.72 -20.70 -6.59
C SER A 123 -7.04 -19.35 -6.34
N TYR A 124 -7.80 -18.24 -6.30
CA TYR A 124 -7.23 -16.90 -6.15
C TYR A 124 -7.59 -16.29 -4.80
N LEU A 125 -6.61 -15.68 -4.14
CA LEU A 125 -6.82 -15.00 -2.87
C LEU A 125 -7.83 -13.86 -3.04
N ASP A 126 -8.93 -13.93 -2.30
CA ASP A 126 -10.02 -12.97 -2.37
C ASP A 126 -9.78 -11.84 -1.35
N VAL A 127 -9.73 -10.61 -1.84
CA VAL A 127 -9.47 -9.42 -1.03
C VAL A 127 -10.56 -9.20 0.00
N HIS A 128 -11.82 -9.47 -0.33
CA HIS A 128 -12.95 -9.24 0.58
C HIS A 128 -12.97 -10.27 1.71
N LYS A 129 -12.70 -11.55 1.37
CA LYS A 129 -12.57 -12.61 2.38
C LYS A 129 -11.37 -12.34 3.29
N THR A 130 -10.25 -11.90 2.72
CA THR A 130 -9.04 -11.50 3.46
C THR A 130 -9.31 -10.33 4.40
N ALA A 131 -9.98 -9.27 3.93
CA ALA A 131 -10.35 -8.12 4.76
C ALA A 131 -11.24 -8.51 5.94
N ARG A 132 -12.26 -9.35 5.69
CA ARG A 132 -13.14 -9.86 6.73
C ARG A 132 -12.40 -10.71 7.76
N TRP A 133 -11.46 -11.53 7.31
CA TRP A 133 -10.63 -12.33 8.20
C TRP A 133 -9.75 -11.45 9.10
N PHE A 134 -9.08 -10.43 8.56
CA PHE A 134 -8.33 -9.48 9.38
C PHE A 134 -9.21 -8.71 10.36
N TYR A 135 -10.42 -8.32 9.96
CA TYR A 135 -11.40 -7.69 10.87
C TYR A 135 -11.68 -8.56 12.10
N GLN A 136 -11.91 -9.87 11.88
CA GLN A 136 -12.11 -10.83 12.96
C GLN A 136 -10.85 -11.06 13.78
N LEU A 137 -9.69 -11.17 13.12
CA LEU A 137 -8.40 -11.42 13.76
C LEU A 137 -7.98 -10.26 14.67
N VAL A 138 -8.14 -9.00 14.23
CA VAL A 138 -7.87 -7.81 15.06
C VAL A 138 -8.78 -7.79 16.28
N GLY A 139 -10.09 -8.02 16.10
CA GLY A 139 -11.04 -8.06 17.21
C GLY A 139 -10.75 -9.17 18.23
N ALA A 140 -10.38 -10.36 17.75
CA ALA A 140 -10.07 -11.51 18.60
C ALA A 140 -8.74 -11.37 19.34
N THR A 141 -7.74 -10.71 18.74
CA THR A 141 -6.42 -10.52 19.35
C THR A 141 -6.36 -9.32 20.28
N TRP A 142 -7.19 -8.29 20.07
CA TRP A 142 -7.16 -7.06 20.86
C TRP A 142 -7.11 -7.27 22.38
N PRO A 143 -7.93 -8.13 23.01
CA PRO A 143 -7.90 -8.31 24.46
C PRO A 143 -6.56 -8.87 25.01
N ALA A 144 -5.75 -9.51 24.16
CA ALA A 144 -4.44 -10.03 24.54
C ALA A 144 -3.32 -8.98 24.41
N LEU A 145 -3.58 -7.85 23.72
CA LEU A 145 -2.57 -6.82 23.54
C LEU A 145 -2.43 -5.96 24.80
N PRO A 146 -1.20 -5.58 25.21
CA PRO A 146 -0.98 -4.67 26.33
C PRO A 146 -1.72 -3.33 26.20
N GLN A 147 -1.92 -2.87 24.96
CA GLN A 147 -2.62 -1.62 24.66
C GLN A 147 -4.10 -1.65 25.07
N SER A 148 -4.72 -2.83 25.13
CA SER A 148 -6.15 -2.97 25.45
C SER A 148 -6.53 -2.53 26.86
N HIS A 149 -5.56 -2.41 27.77
CA HIS A 149 -5.81 -1.94 29.14
C HIS A 149 -6.17 -0.45 29.22
N ASN A 150 -5.62 0.37 28.33
CA ASN A 150 -5.76 1.84 28.38
C ASN A 150 -6.41 2.42 27.12
N TRP A 151 -6.63 1.59 26.10
CA TRP A 151 -7.21 2.00 24.84
C TRP A 151 -8.46 1.17 24.54
N HIS A 152 -9.43 1.80 23.87
CA HIS A 152 -10.64 1.18 23.37
C HIS A 152 -10.54 1.04 21.85
N LEU A 153 -10.76 -0.18 21.37
CA LEU A 153 -10.80 -0.49 19.95
C LEU A 153 -12.23 -0.36 19.41
N VAL A 154 -12.37 0.36 18.31
CA VAL A 154 -13.59 0.42 17.49
C VAL A 154 -13.25 -0.04 16.09
N LEU A 155 -13.73 -1.22 15.71
CA LEU A 155 -13.59 -1.71 14.34
C LEU A 155 -14.53 -0.93 13.40
N LEU A 156 -14.03 -0.59 12.21
CA LEU A 156 -14.76 0.16 11.19
C LEU A 156 -15.07 -0.74 9.98
N PRO A 157 -16.23 -0.57 9.33
CA PRO A 157 -16.58 -1.36 8.16
C PRO A 157 -15.72 -0.99 6.95
N SER A 158 -15.08 -1.98 6.34
CA SER A 158 -14.41 -1.86 5.04
C SER A 158 -14.43 -3.22 4.34
N THR A 159 -14.50 -3.20 3.01
CA THR A 159 -14.56 -4.42 2.18
C THR A 159 -13.20 -4.84 1.64
N ARG A 160 -12.20 -3.95 1.66
CA ARG A 160 -10.87 -4.21 1.06
C ARG A 160 -9.69 -3.83 1.96
N SER A 161 -9.97 -3.34 3.15
CA SER A 161 -8.98 -3.05 4.20
C SER A 161 -9.55 -3.43 5.55
N CYS A 162 -8.69 -3.56 6.57
CA CYS A 162 -9.14 -3.66 7.95
C CYS A 162 -8.92 -2.30 8.61
N GLN A 163 -10.02 -1.58 8.85
CA GLN A 163 -9.99 -0.26 9.44
C GLN A 163 -10.45 -0.35 10.89
N PHE A 164 -9.78 0.40 11.75
CA PHE A 164 -10.18 0.52 13.15
C PHE A 164 -9.66 1.81 13.77
N ARG A 165 -10.32 2.24 14.83
CA ARG A 165 -9.90 3.34 15.67
C ARG A 165 -9.50 2.82 17.03
N VAL A 166 -8.44 3.38 17.58
CA VAL A 166 -8.09 3.20 19.00
C VAL A 166 -8.19 4.54 19.70
N THR A 167 -8.86 4.59 20.86
CA THR A 167 -8.99 5.81 21.66
C THR A 167 -8.76 5.56 23.14
N ASN A 168 -8.13 6.50 23.83
CA ASN A 168 -7.94 6.48 25.30
C ASN A 168 -8.73 7.60 26.00
N GLY A 169 -9.71 8.21 25.33
CA GLY A 169 -10.50 9.34 25.81
C GLY A 169 -9.92 10.72 25.46
N ASN A 170 -8.59 10.86 25.42
CA ASN A 170 -7.92 12.10 25.04
C ASN A 170 -7.45 12.09 23.58
N GLU A 171 -6.97 10.93 23.13
CA GLU A 171 -6.40 10.71 21.83
C GLU A 171 -7.25 9.70 21.05
N SER A 172 -7.25 9.83 19.73
CA SER A 172 -7.92 8.92 18.80
C SER A 172 -7.05 8.74 17.57
N PHE A 173 -6.67 7.50 17.28
CA PHE A 173 -5.93 7.15 16.07
C PHE A 173 -6.79 6.32 15.15
N TRP A 174 -6.92 6.73 13.88
CA TRP A 174 -7.54 5.93 12.82
C TRP A 174 -6.44 5.18 12.06
N ILE A 175 -6.48 3.84 12.12
CA ILE A 175 -5.56 2.97 11.41
C ILE A 175 -6.29 2.27 10.27
N GLU A 176 -5.65 2.24 9.10
CA GLU A 176 -6.07 1.43 7.97
C GLU A 176 -5.00 0.38 7.66
N MET A 177 -5.32 -0.90 7.88
CA MET A 177 -4.50 -2.01 7.44
C MET A 177 -4.87 -2.40 6.01
N LEU A 178 -3.95 -2.15 5.09
CA LEU A 178 -3.94 -2.72 3.74
C LEU A 178 -3.15 -4.02 3.77
N PHE A 179 -3.52 -4.97 2.93
CA PHE A 179 -2.80 -6.24 2.80
C PHE A 179 -2.05 -6.24 1.49
N GLY A 180 -0.90 -6.90 1.43
CA GLY A 180 -0.19 -7.03 0.16
C GLY A 180 0.70 -8.26 0.07
N VAL A 181 0.97 -8.68 -1.16
CA VAL A 181 1.93 -9.73 -1.49
C VAL A 181 3.09 -9.06 -2.21
N ARG A 182 4.31 -9.35 -1.77
CA ARG A 182 5.52 -8.75 -2.36
C ARG A 182 5.80 -9.38 -3.72
N GLU A 183 6.19 -8.57 -4.69
CA GLU A 183 6.69 -9.06 -5.97
C GLU A 183 8.18 -9.37 -5.86
N GLY A 184 8.50 -10.66 -5.71
CA GLY A 184 9.88 -11.11 -5.50
C GLY A 184 10.52 -10.47 -4.27
N ASP A 185 11.81 -10.15 -4.37
CA ASP A 185 12.58 -9.46 -3.33
C ASP A 185 12.72 -7.95 -3.62
N THR A 186 11.62 -7.33 -4.05
CA THR A 186 11.57 -5.90 -4.41
C THR A 186 10.73 -5.07 -3.43
N ASP A 187 10.73 -3.75 -3.60
CA ASP A 187 9.87 -2.83 -2.85
C ASP A 187 8.49 -2.64 -3.48
N ILE A 188 8.15 -3.47 -4.46
CA ILE A 188 6.86 -3.46 -5.13
C ILE A 188 5.96 -4.56 -4.57
N PHE A 189 4.70 -4.19 -4.38
CA PHE A 189 3.68 -5.06 -3.83
C PHE A 189 2.45 -5.02 -4.71
N VAL A 190 1.69 -6.10 -4.71
CA VAL A 190 0.29 -6.08 -5.08
C VAL A 190 -0.52 -5.93 -3.81
N SER A 191 -1.52 -5.05 -3.80
CA SER A 191 -2.23 -4.68 -2.58
C SER A 191 -3.73 -4.83 -2.69
N SER A 192 -4.39 -4.87 -1.54
CA SER A 192 -5.84 -4.89 -1.45
C SER A 192 -6.50 -3.56 -1.83
N GLN A 193 -5.72 -2.47 -1.90
CA GLN A 193 -6.19 -1.14 -2.22
C GLN A 193 -6.84 -1.13 -3.62
N PRO A 194 -8.10 -0.71 -3.75
CA PRO A 194 -8.75 -0.66 -5.04
C PRO A 194 -8.08 0.40 -5.92
N ARG A 195 -7.95 0.10 -7.20
CA ARG A 195 -7.54 1.10 -8.20
C ARG A 195 -8.74 1.83 -8.79
N GLU A 196 -9.90 1.17 -8.81
CA GLU A 196 -11.14 1.66 -9.40
C GLU A 196 -12.34 1.33 -8.53
N VAL A 197 -13.44 2.06 -8.74
CA VAL A 197 -14.72 1.87 -8.04
C VAL A 197 -15.20 0.42 -8.11
N TYR A 198 -14.95 -0.24 -9.25
CA TYR A 198 -15.31 -1.65 -9.49
C TYR A 198 -14.07 -2.53 -9.69
N THR A 199 -13.14 -2.50 -8.73
CA THR A 199 -12.02 -3.46 -8.72
C THR A 199 -12.55 -4.85 -8.35
N PRO A 200 -12.35 -5.91 -9.17
CA PRO A 200 -12.81 -7.26 -8.84
C PRO A 200 -12.24 -7.77 -7.51
N ARG A 201 -12.92 -8.73 -6.88
CA ARG A 201 -12.55 -9.24 -5.53
C ARG A 201 -11.24 -10.01 -5.51
N THR A 202 -10.86 -10.62 -6.63
CA THR A 202 -9.62 -11.39 -6.80
C THR A 202 -8.50 -10.59 -7.46
N THR A 203 -8.76 -9.33 -7.84
CA THR A 203 -7.76 -8.42 -8.41
C THR A 203 -7.03 -7.70 -7.28
N TRP A 204 -5.70 -7.76 -7.34
CA TRP A 204 -4.75 -7.10 -6.46
C TRP A 204 -3.93 -6.09 -7.29
N PRO A 205 -4.28 -4.80 -7.25
CA PRO A 205 -3.52 -3.78 -7.96
C PRO A 205 -2.10 -3.61 -7.40
N GLU A 206 -1.14 -3.45 -8.30
CA GLU A 206 0.23 -3.06 -7.95
C GLU A 206 0.25 -1.69 -7.27
N THR A 207 1.07 -1.58 -6.22
CA THR A 207 1.29 -0.37 -5.44
C THR A 207 2.78 -0.06 -5.31
N TYR A 208 3.08 1.24 -5.32
CA TYR A 208 4.44 1.78 -5.19
C TYR A 208 4.66 2.44 -3.82
N ALA A 209 3.69 2.37 -2.92
CA ALA A 209 3.69 3.12 -1.67
C ALA A 209 4.90 2.83 -0.76
N VAL A 210 5.43 1.60 -0.78
CA VAL A 210 6.64 1.25 -0.02
C VAL A 210 7.89 1.90 -0.62
N ALA A 211 8.03 1.87 -1.95
CA ALA A 211 9.10 2.54 -2.66
C ALA A 211 9.05 4.07 -2.46
N GLU A 212 7.86 4.67 -2.51
CA GLU A 212 7.65 6.10 -2.24
C GLU A 212 8.02 6.47 -0.80
N MET A 213 7.58 5.67 0.17
CA MET A 213 7.95 5.86 1.57
C MET A 213 9.46 5.78 1.76
N LYS A 214 10.13 4.81 1.13
CA LYS A 214 11.60 4.69 1.16
C LYS A 214 12.28 5.91 0.54
N PHE A 215 11.72 6.48 -0.52
CA PHE A 215 12.21 7.72 -1.12
C PHE A 215 12.12 8.88 -0.13
N PHE A 216 10.97 9.12 0.50
CA PHE A 216 10.83 10.16 1.52
C PHE A 216 11.78 9.95 2.70
N ARG A 217 11.96 8.69 3.14
CA ARG A 217 12.94 8.35 4.18
C ARG A 217 14.38 8.67 3.75
N HIS A 218 14.73 8.44 2.49
CA HIS A 218 16.04 8.80 1.94
C HIS A 218 16.25 10.31 1.90
N ILE A 219 15.22 11.08 1.52
CA ILE A 219 15.24 12.54 1.54
C ILE A 219 15.39 13.07 2.98
N ALA A 220 14.61 12.54 3.93
CA ALA A 220 14.65 12.96 5.33
C ALA A 220 16.04 12.81 5.96
N ARG A 221 16.79 11.76 5.60
CA ARG A 221 18.18 11.54 6.07
C ARG A 221 19.17 12.60 5.58
N GLN A 222 18.87 13.26 4.46
CA GLN A 222 19.71 14.31 3.85
C GLN A 222 19.19 15.72 4.13
N ALA A 223 17.99 15.83 4.69
CA ALA A 223 17.35 17.10 4.94
C ALA A 223 18.11 17.86 6.04
N PRO A 224 18.43 19.16 5.85
CA PRO A 224 18.93 19.98 6.95
C PRO A 224 17.84 20.13 8.03
N PRO A 225 18.21 20.41 9.29
CA PRO A 225 17.25 20.53 10.40
C PRO A 225 16.14 21.59 10.17
N ASP A 226 16.43 22.62 9.38
CA ASP A 226 15.52 23.71 9.02
C ASP A 226 14.81 23.50 7.67
N SER A 227 14.77 22.26 7.16
CA SER A 227 14.15 21.95 5.89
C SER A 227 12.62 22.09 5.94
N MET A 228 12.06 22.64 4.86
CA MET A 228 10.64 22.94 4.71
C MET A 228 9.96 22.10 3.62
N HIS A 229 10.62 21.11 3.00
CA HIS A 229 10.06 20.33 1.90
C HIS A 229 8.69 19.68 2.22
N LEU A 230 8.54 19.07 3.40
CA LEU A 230 7.25 18.51 3.84
C LEU A 230 6.24 19.61 4.13
N LYS A 231 6.68 20.77 4.65
CA LYS A 231 5.80 21.94 4.89
C LYS A 231 5.28 22.52 3.59
N CYS A 232 6.07 22.51 2.51
CA CYS A 232 5.62 22.90 1.18
C CYS A 232 4.53 21.95 0.68
N LEU A 233 4.72 20.63 0.81
CA LEU A 233 3.70 19.66 0.43
C LEU A 233 2.43 19.81 1.28
N GLN A 234 2.58 19.97 2.59
CA GLN A 234 1.46 20.23 3.52
C GLN A 234 0.67 21.47 3.10
N PHE A 235 1.34 22.57 2.75
CA PHE A 235 0.68 23.78 2.27
C PHE A 235 -0.28 23.50 1.10
N PHE A 236 0.21 22.82 0.06
CA PHE A 236 -0.65 22.50 -1.09
C PHE A 236 -1.75 21.50 -0.77
N THR A 237 -1.51 20.53 0.12
CA THR A 237 -2.61 19.62 0.54
C THR A 237 -3.75 20.34 1.26
N HIS A 238 -3.50 21.49 1.88
CA HIS A 238 -4.55 22.33 2.47
C HIS A 238 -5.23 23.21 1.43
N VAL A 239 -4.45 23.87 0.57
CA VAL A 239 -4.99 24.76 -0.47
C VAL A 239 -5.89 24.00 -1.43
N LEU A 240 -5.56 22.74 -1.75
CA LEU A 240 -6.34 21.90 -2.63
C LEU A 240 -7.66 21.38 -2.05
N LEU A 241 -7.98 21.66 -0.78
CA LEU A 241 -9.28 21.31 -0.21
C LEU A 241 -10.39 22.14 -0.87
N GLY A 242 -10.97 21.60 -1.94
CA GLY A 242 -12.00 22.27 -2.76
C GLY A 242 -11.63 22.44 -4.22
N ILE A 243 -10.39 22.10 -4.60
CA ILE A 243 -9.87 22.16 -5.97
C ILE A 243 -9.69 20.72 -6.47
N GLY A 244 -9.93 20.44 -7.76
CA GLY A 244 -10.03 19.07 -8.31
C GLY A 244 -8.73 18.26 -8.37
N PHE A 245 -7.58 18.79 -7.90
CA PHE A 245 -6.33 18.02 -7.85
C PHE A 245 -6.23 17.14 -6.59
N SER A 246 -5.78 15.90 -6.79
CA SER A 246 -5.54 14.98 -5.68
C SER A 246 -4.27 15.33 -4.88
N THR A 247 -4.25 14.98 -3.60
CA THR A 247 -3.03 15.08 -2.77
C THR A 247 -1.88 14.24 -3.33
N TYR A 248 -2.19 13.12 -4.00
CA TYR A 248 -1.21 12.27 -4.67
C TYR A 248 -0.55 12.95 -5.89
N THR A 249 -1.28 13.82 -6.59
CA THR A 249 -0.72 14.68 -7.66
C THR A 249 0.38 15.57 -7.11
N MET A 250 0.12 16.27 -6.00
CA MET A 250 1.11 17.14 -5.37
C MET A 250 2.28 16.37 -4.78
N LYS A 251 2.01 15.23 -4.16
CA LYS A 251 3.07 14.31 -3.71
C LYS A 251 4.01 13.98 -4.85
N THR A 252 3.47 13.59 -6.01
CA THR A 252 4.26 13.22 -7.19
C THR A 252 5.09 14.39 -7.72
N ILE A 253 4.52 15.59 -7.80
CA ILE A 253 5.25 16.81 -8.20
C ILE A 253 6.42 17.08 -7.24
N VAL A 254 6.16 17.05 -5.93
CA VAL A 254 7.19 17.28 -4.91
C VAL A 254 8.27 16.20 -4.97
N MET A 255 7.91 14.93 -5.20
CA MET A 255 8.91 13.87 -5.37
C MET A 255 9.82 14.12 -6.58
N HIS A 256 9.26 14.54 -7.74
CA HIS A 256 10.06 14.92 -8.90
C HIS A 256 11.01 16.09 -8.59
N LEU A 257 10.51 17.13 -7.93
CA LEU A 257 11.33 18.28 -7.54
C LEU A 257 12.42 17.89 -6.53
N LEU A 258 12.13 17.02 -5.57
CA LEU A 258 13.12 16.49 -4.61
C LEU A 258 14.19 15.63 -5.29
N GLY A 259 13.85 14.98 -6.41
CA GLY A 259 14.81 14.23 -7.22
C GLY A 259 15.78 15.09 -8.03
N VAL A 260 15.49 16.39 -8.20
CA VAL A 260 16.28 17.31 -9.04
C VAL A 260 16.90 18.47 -8.25
N ILE A 261 16.18 19.00 -7.26
CA ILE A 261 16.58 20.15 -6.46
C ILE A 261 17.33 19.67 -5.20
N PRO A 262 18.59 20.09 -4.97
CA PRO A 262 19.35 19.72 -3.78
C PRO A 262 18.68 20.16 -2.47
N MET A 263 18.82 19.35 -1.41
CA MET A 263 18.23 19.62 -0.08
C MET A 263 18.65 20.94 0.55
N SER A 264 19.78 21.52 0.13
CA SER A 264 20.23 22.85 0.56
C SER A 264 19.30 23.99 0.13
N ARG A 265 18.49 23.80 -0.92
CA ARG A 265 17.51 24.78 -1.42
C ARG A 265 16.10 24.60 -0.83
N TRP A 266 15.92 23.64 0.07
CA TRP A 266 14.64 23.38 0.74
C TRP A 266 14.62 23.95 2.15
N ARG A 267 15.39 25.01 2.45
CA ARG A 267 15.46 25.63 3.78
C ARG A 267 14.37 26.66 3.98
N ARG A 268 14.17 27.09 5.23
CA ARG A 268 13.19 28.13 5.60
C ARG A 268 13.28 29.41 4.76
N ARG A 269 14.49 29.88 4.46
CA ARG A 269 14.71 31.09 3.64
C ARG A 269 14.22 30.95 2.19
N ASP A 270 14.15 29.73 1.69
CA ASP A 270 13.78 29.41 0.30
C ASP A 270 12.31 29.00 0.18
N PHE A 271 11.56 29.00 1.30
CA PHE A 271 10.21 28.43 1.39
C PHE A 271 9.24 28.97 0.33
N LEU A 272 9.12 30.30 0.21
CA LEU A 272 8.24 30.93 -0.78
C LEU A 272 8.66 30.59 -2.22
N GLN A 273 9.96 30.58 -2.49
CA GLN A 273 10.48 30.21 -3.80
C GLN A 273 10.15 28.75 -4.16
N GLN A 274 10.20 27.83 -3.19
CA GLN A 274 9.81 26.43 -3.42
C GLN A 274 8.31 26.27 -3.63
N LEU A 275 7.47 27.05 -2.95
CA LEU A 275 6.03 27.07 -3.23
C LEU A 275 5.74 27.52 -4.67
N LEU A 276 6.43 28.57 -5.14
CA LEU A 276 6.31 29.04 -6.52
C LEU A 276 6.76 27.98 -7.54
N TYR A 277 7.88 27.28 -7.29
CA TYR A 277 8.34 26.20 -8.18
C TYR A 277 7.37 25.03 -8.23
N ILE A 278 6.76 24.66 -7.10
CA ILE A 278 5.74 23.60 -7.07
C ILE A 278 4.51 24.02 -7.87
N SER A 279 4.04 25.26 -7.71
CA SER A 279 2.90 25.79 -8.48
C SER A 279 3.22 25.87 -9.97
N GLU A 280 4.42 26.34 -10.34
CA GLU A 280 4.87 26.40 -11.73
C GLU A 280 4.99 25.01 -12.36
N MET A 281 5.53 24.03 -11.63
CA MET A 281 5.58 22.65 -12.10
C MET A 281 4.18 22.05 -12.29
N LEU A 282 3.23 22.35 -11.39
CA LEU A 282 1.83 21.96 -11.55
C LEU A 282 1.25 22.56 -12.85
N ARG A 283 1.44 23.86 -13.08
CA ARG A 283 1.00 24.54 -14.31
C ARG A 283 1.51 23.83 -15.55
N SER A 284 2.82 23.65 -15.65
CA SER A 284 3.45 23.00 -16.82
C SER A 284 2.91 21.58 -17.02
N CYS A 285 2.73 20.81 -15.93
CA CYS A 285 2.12 19.49 -16.03
C CYS A 285 0.69 19.52 -16.55
N VAL A 286 -0.14 20.49 -16.15
CA VAL A 286 -1.51 20.62 -16.65
C VAL A 286 -1.53 21.04 -18.11
N GLU A 287 -0.74 22.05 -18.49
CA GLU A 287 -0.60 22.55 -19.87
C GLU A 287 -0.15 21.44 -20.83
N GLU A 288 0.88 20.68 -20.44
CA GLU A 288 1.41 19.55 -21.21
C GLU A 288 0.56 18.27 -21.06
N ARG A 289 -0.45 18.29 -20.18
CA ARG A 289 -1.30 17.14 -19.83
C ARG A 289 -0.47 15.93 -19.39
N CYS A 290 0.66 16.19 -18.75
CA CYS A 290 1.67 15.19 -18.47
C CYS A 290 2.23 15.36 -17.06
N LEU A 291 1.97 14.37 -16.21
CA LEU A 291 2.64 14.21 -14.93
C LEU A 291 3.05 12.75 -14.81
N ASN A 292 4.29 12.43 -15.16
CA ASN A 292 4.78 11.06 -15.11
C ASN A 292 4.77 10.52 -13.68
N HIS A 293 4.41 9.24 -13.52
CA HIS A 293 4.56 8.54 -12.26
C HIS A 293 6.00 8.61 -11.78
N PHE A 294 6.23 8.87 -10.48
CA PHE A 294 7.59 9.08 -9.97
C PHE A 294 8.43 7.80 -9.91
N ILE A 295 7.85 6.66 -9.53
CA ILE A 295 8.56 5.37 -9.39
C ILE A 295 8.72 4.63 -10.72
N VAL A 296 7.64 4.44 -11.48
CA VAL A 296 7.63 3.67 -12.74
C VAL A 296 8.52 4.31 -13.79
N GLY A 297 9.46 3.54 -14.36
CA GLY A 297 10.40 4.02 -15.38
C GLY A 297 11.51 4.94 -14.85
N ASN A 298 11.57 5.20 -13.54
CA ASN A 298 12.58 6.07 -12.96
C ASN A 298 13.86 5.32 -12.63
N ARG A 299 14.89 5.54 -13.45
CA ARG A 299 16.22 4.93 -13.31
C ARG A 299 17.15 5.67 -12.35
N ARG A 300 16.70 6.79 -11.77
CA ARG A 300 17.50 7.66 -10.87
C ARG A 300 17.06 7.54 -9.41
N LEU A 301 16.43 6.43 -9.04
CA LEU A 301 16.04 6.18 -7.66
C LEU A 301 17.29 5.85 -6.79
N PRO A 302 17.27 6.22 -5.50
CA PRO A 302 18.35 5.88 -4.57
C PRO A 302 18.61 4.37 -4.44
N GLU A 303 19.86 3.98 -4.20
CA GLU A 303 20.35 2.59 -4.12
C GLU A 303 19.63 1.68 -3.09
N GLY A 304 18.81 2.24 -2.18
CA GLY A 304 18.02 1.50 -1.20
C GLY A 304 16.59 1.13 -1.63
N ILE A 305 16.20 1.49 -2.86
CA ILE A 305 14.88 1.21 -3.44
C ILE A 305 15.04 0.17 -4.55
N SER A 306 14.54 -1.04 -4.30
CA SER A 306 14.61 -2.16 -5.23
C SER A 306 13.32 -2.25 -6.05
N LEU A 307 13.44 -2.29 -7.38
CA LEU A 307 12.32 -2.42 -8.31
C LEU A 307 12.48 -3.66 -9.20
N PRO A 308 11.36 -4.29 -9.62
CA PRO A 308 11.38 -5.28 -10.69
C PRO A 308 11.90 -4.67 -11.99
N PRO A 309 12.62 -5.43 -12.83
CA PRO A 309 13.08 -4.96 -14.14
C PRO A 309 11.95 -4.37 -14.99
N GLU A 310 10.76 -4.98 -14.95
CA GLU A 310 9.59 -4.55 -15.71
C GLU A 310 9.13 -3.14 -15.30
N VAL A 311 9.19 -2.81 -14.00
CA VAL A 311 8.81 -1.49 -13.47
C VAL A 311 9.91 -0.47 -13.75
N GLN A 312 11.18 -0.85 -13.64
CA GLN A 312 12.32 0.04 -13.87
C GLN A 312 12.49 0.40 -15.36
N MET A 313 12.19 -0.55 -16.25
CA MET A 313 12.32 -0.38 -17.71
C MET A 313 11.02 0.08 -18.38
N ALA A 314 9.89 0.07 -17.67
CA ALA A 314 8.61 0.54 -18.20
C ALA A 314 8.68 1.99 -18.69
N GLU A 315 7.90 2.28 -19.73
CA GLU A 315 7.61 3.65 -20.11
C GLU A 315 6.87 4.37 -18.99
N THR A 316 7.30 5.58 -18.65
CA THR A 316 6.67 6.38 -17.59
C THR A 316 5.21 6.66 -17.94
N ARG A 317 4.28 6.21 -17.09
CA ARG A 317 2.85 6.43 -17.29
C ARG A 317 2.42 7.74 -16.63
N SER A 318 1.69 8.59 -17.36
CA SER A 318 1.21 9.87 -16.84
C SER A 318 -0.01 9.70 -15.93
N LEU A 319 0.01 10.32 -14.75
CA LEU A 319 -1.15 10.48 -13.86
C LEU A 319 -2.25 11.32 -14.53
N PHE A 320 -1.89 12.22 -15.44
CA PHE A 320 -2.80 13.09 -16.19
C PHE A 320 -3.30 12.45 -17.49
N TYR A 321 -3.28 11.12 -17.62
CA TYR A 321 -3.79 10.42 -18.80
C TYR A 321 -5.24 10.82 -19.15
N ARG A 322 -6.10 11.11 -18.16
CA ARG A 322 -7.47 11.60 -18.40
C ARG A 322 -7.50 12.98 -19.05
N LEU A 323 -6.58 13.87 -18.67
CA LEU A 323 -6.47 15.20 -19.28
C LEU A 323 -6.01 15.11 -20.74
N LYS A 324 -5.23 14.08 -21.10
CA LYS A 324 -4.88 13.81 -22.50
C LYS A 324 -6.09 13.40 -23.35
N GLN A 325 -7.02 12.64 -22.76
CA GLN A 325 -8.17 12.07 -23.47
C GLN A 325 -9.40 12.98 -23.51
N ASP A 326 -9.64 13.76 -22.45
CA ASP A 326 -10.85 14.57 -22.27
C ASP A 326 -10.53 16.08 -22.25
N PRO A 327 -10.83 16.82 -23.34
CA PRO A 327 -10.64 18.26 -23.40
C PRO A 327 -11.41 19.04 -22.31
N ALA A 328 -12.59 18.56 -21.88
CA ALA A 328 -13.36 19.22 -20.84
C ALA A 328 -12.73 19.02 -19.45
N ALA A 329 -12.16 17.84 -19.19
CA ALA A 329 -11.35 17.63 -17.99
C ALA A 329 -10.11 18.53 -17.98
N HIS A 330 -9.43 18.70 -19.12
CA HIS A 330 -8.30 19.61 -19.24
C HIS A 330 -8.68 21.08 -19.00
N SER A 331 -9.75 21.57 -19.62
CA SER A 331 -10.23 22.95 -19.39
C SER A 331 -10.61 23.18 -17.93
N ARG A 332 -11.26 22.22 -17.27
CA ARG A 332 -11.55 22.29 -15.83
C ARG A 332 -10.27 22.36 -14.99
N ALA A 333 -9.29 21.49 -15.26
CA ALA A 333 -8.02 21.50 -14.55
C ALA A 333 -7.25 22.83 -14.72
N MET A 334 -7.33 23.47 -15.90
CA MET A 334 -6.76 24.81 -16.12
C MET A 334 -7.48 25.88 -15.28
N SER A 335 -8.82 25.88 -15.26
CA SER A 335 -9.58 26.81 -14.42
C SER A 335 -9.27 26.61 -12.94
N GLU A 336 -9.26 25.36 -12.47
CA GLU A 336 -8.91 24.99 -11.10
C GLU A 336 -7.49 25.43 -10.71
N TYR A 337 -6.53 25.36 -11.64
CA TYR A 337 -5.19 25.90 -11.42
C TYR A 337 -5.18 27.43 -11.29
N HIS A 338 -6.01 28.16 -12.04
CA HIS A 338 -6.09 29.61 -11.94
C HIS A 338 -6.72 30.10 -10.62
N GLU A 339 -7.45 29.24 -9.93
CA GLU A 339 -8.04 29.51 -8.61
C GLU A 339 -7.06 29.23 -7.45
N LEU A 340 -5.92 28.58 -7.73
CA LEU A 340 -4.87 28.19 -6.78
C LEU A 340 -3.82 29.30 -6.62
#